data_AF-A0A960R4L7-F1
#
_entry.id   AF-A0A960R4L7-F1
#
_cell.length_a   1.000
_cell.length_b   1.000
_cell.length_c   1.000
_cell.angle_alpha   90.00
_cell.angle_beta   90.00
_cell.angle_gamma   90.00
#
_symmetry.space_group_name_H-M   'P 1'
#
loop_
_entity.id
_entity.type
_entity.pdbx_description
1 polymer ?
#
loop_
_entity_poly.entity_id
_entity_poly.type
_entity_poly.pdbx_seq_one_letter_code
_entity_poly.pdbx_strand_id
1 'polypeptide(L)'
;GRCGGGVTDPNFSKGRPKPMNGAEIVIALKKKFKVTTDKALAGKLGMTIQGIQNWKNRKQLRPGHIARLAHTATKAGAADFQRSAIRPLVEFFEIECSDSRFGVNYEIFDSRDERGEDRPYHSGLRDELDSSHGVYLFFDSRGQAIYAGKAKRQSLWREMNLAFNRERGTVQTIKRVNHPLKRASYRTSDEKARQITDQQVPLWEIARYFSAYEVADGLIEDVEALLVRSFANDLLNKRMERFTRHRNNGK
;
A
#
# COMPACT_ATOMS: atom_id res chain seq x y z
N GLY A 1 -13.84 31.64 -73.22
CA GLY A 1 -13.26 30.28 -73.07
C GLY A 1 -13.38 29.85 -71.62
N ARG A 2 -13.97 28.67 -71.39
CA ARG A 2 -13.98 27.97 -70.08
C ARG A 2 -12.72 27.12 -69.96
N CYS A 3 -12.08 27.17 -68.79
CA CYS A 3 -11.30 26.10 -68.14
C CYS A 3 -11.31 26.46 -66.63
N GLY A 4 -11.52 25.63 -65.63
CA GLY A 4 -11.77 24.21 -65.42
C GLY A 4 -11.71 24.06 -63.88
N GLY A 5 -12.77 23.63 -63.21
CA GLY A 5 -13.01 22.21 -62.98
C GLY A 5 -12.33 21.75 -61.69
N GLY A 6 -12.73 22.32 -60.54
CA GLY A 6 -12.32 21.81 -59.24
C GLY A 6 -12.94 20.42 -59.04
N VAL A 7 -12.10 19.40 -58.98
CA VAL A 7 -12.48 18.02 -58.68
C VAL A 7 -12.98 17.98 -57.23
N THR A 8 -14.29 18.09 -57.05
CA THR A 8 -14.94 17.66 -55.83
C THR A 8 -14.98 16.14 -55.87
N ASP A 9 -14.15 15.50 -55.05
CA ASP A 9 -14.21 14.07 -54.77
C ASP A 9 -15.65 13.71 -54.31
N PRO A 10 -16.43 12.93 -55.10
CA PRO A 10 -17.84 12.69 -54.80
C PRO A 10 -18.07 11.65 -53.70
N ASN A 11 -17.01 11.06 -53.13
CA ASN A 11 -17.12 9.90 -52.25
C ASN A 11 -16.84 10.18 -50.76
N PHE A 12 -16.78 11.46 -50.33
CA PHE A 12 -16.96 11.77 -48.91
C PHE A 12 -18.46 11.82 -48.60
N SER A 13 -19.15 10.67 -48.72
CA SER A 13 -20.44 10.50 -48.07
C SER A 13 -20.19 10.61 -46.56
N LYS A 14 -20.31 11.83 -46.04
CA LYS A 14 -20.38 12.12 -44.61
C LYS A 14 -21.61 11.42 -44.07
N GLY A 15 -21.49 10.12 -43.79
CA GLY A 15 -22.42 9.44 -42.91
C GLY A 15 -22.42 10.27 -41.63
N ARG A 16 -23.53 10.97 -41.37
CA ARG A 16 -23.66 11.74 -40.13
C ARG A 16 -23.33 10.75 -39.00
N PRO A 17 -22.36 11.05 -38.13
CA PRO A 17 -22.02 10.14 -37.05
C PRO A 17 -23.32 9.78 -36.33
N LYS A 18 -23.61 8.47 -36.21
CA LYS A 18 -24.83 7.99 -35.55
C LYS A 18 -24.97 8.75 -34.23
N PRO A 19 -26.12 9.41 -33.97
CA PRO A 19 -26.28 10.21 -32.77
C PRO A 19 -26.01 9.32 -31.55
N MET A 20 -25.05 9.75 -30.72
CA MET A 20 -24.67 9.03 -29.51
C MET A 20 -25.85 9.03 -28.53
N ASN A 21 -26.53 7.89 -28.46
CA ASN A 21 -27.66 7.67 -27.56
C ASN A 21 -27.13 7.52 -26.13
N GLY A 22 -27.70 8.27 -25.19
CA GLY A 22 -27.27 8.24 -23.80
C GLY A 22 -27.50 6.89 -23.11
N ALA A 23 -28.53 6.13 -23.48
CA ALA A 23 -28.75 4.79 -22.96
C ALA A 23 -27.65 3.80 -23.39
N GLU A 24 -27.28 3.81 -24.68
CA GLU A 24 -26.20 2.99 -25.22
C GLU A 24 -24.86 3.31 -24.52
N ILE A 25 -24.59 4.59 -24.27
CA ILE A 25 -23.37 5.03 -23.56
C ILE A 25 -23.36 4.57 -22.11
N VAL A 26 -24.48 4.70 -21.38
CA VAL A 26 -24.54 4.23 -19.99
C VAL A 26 -24.30 2.72 -19.92
N ILE A 27 -24.83 1.94 -20.85
CA ILE A 27 -24.57 0.49 -20.94
C ILE A 27 -23.09 0.22 -21.20
N ALA A 28 -22.47 0.93 -22.16
CA ALA A 28 -21.05 0.77 -22.47
C ALA A 28 -20.15 1.13 -21.28
N LEU A 29 -20.46 2.22 -20.58
CA LEU A 29 -19.73 2.66 -19.39
C LEU A 29 -19.87 1.63 -18.25
N LYS A 30 -21.08 1.12 -17.98
CA LYS A 30 -21.29 0.04 -17.02
C LYS A 30 -20.42 -1.18 -17.30
N LYS A 31 -20.40 -1.62 -18.57
CA LYS A 31 -19.56 -2.74 -19.02
C LYS A 31 -18.08 -2.46 -18.79
N LYS A 32 -17.60 -1.26 -19.16
CA LYS A 32 -16.18 -0.89 -19.05
C LYS A 32 -15.73 -0.78 -17.59
N PHE A 33 -16.55 -0.20 -16.73
CA PHE A 33 -16.28 -0.07 -15.29
C PHE A 33 -16.63 -1.34 -14.50
N LYS A 34 -17.13 -2.39 -15.16
CA LYS A 34 -17.57 -3.65 -14.54
C LYS A 34 -18.59 -3.44 -13.40
N VAL A 35 -19.54 -2.53 -13.60
CA VAL A 35 -20.60 -2.22 -12.65
C VAL A 35 -21.98 -2.53 -13.23
N THR A 36 -22.89 -3.03 -12.40
CA THR A 36 -24.25 -3.43 -12.84
C THR A 36 -25.30 -2.36 -12.54
N THR A 37 -25.11 -1.57 -11.47
CA THR A 37 -26.10 -0.59 -10.99
C THR A 37 -25.79 0.84 -11.43
N ASP A 38 -26.83 1.66 -11.54
CA ASP A 38 -26.66 3.10 -11.83
C ASP A 38 -25.98 3.83 -10.66
N LYS A 39 -26.21 3.37 -9.42
CA LYS A 39 -25.55 3.88 -8.22
C LYS A 39 -24.04 3.69 -8.27
N ALA A 40 -23.59 2.48 -8.62
CA ALA A 40 -22.15 2.20 -8.73
C ALA A 40 -21.49 2.99 -9.86
N LEU A 41 -22.17 3.12 -11.01
CA LEU A 41 -21.67 3.94 -12.11
C LEU A 41 -21.61 5.43 -11.74
N ALA A 42 -22.65 5.95 -11.09
CA ALA A 42 -22.71 7.33 -10.63
C ALA A 42 -21.52 7.68 -9.72
N GLY A 43 -21.19 6.78 -8.78
CA GLY A 43 -20.00 6.91 -7.92
C GLY A 43 -18.71 7.00 -8.72
N LYS A 44 -18.49 6.11 -9.70
CA LYS A 44 -17.28 6.12 -10.54
C LYS A 44 -17.14 7.36 -11.42
N LEU A 45 -18.25 7.95 -11.86
CA LEU A 45 -18.26 9.10 -12.77
C LEU A 45 -18.37 10.46 -12.06
N GLY A 46 -18.53 10.49 -10.74
CA GLY A 46 -18.79 11.73 -10.00
C GLY A 46 -20.12 12.37 -10.35
N MET A 47 -21.12 11.55 -10.68
CA MET A 47 -22.46 11.99 -11.06
C MET A 47 -23.48 11.59 -9.99
N THR A 48 -24.65 12.23 -10.02
CA THR A 48 -25.79 11.74 -9.23
C THR A 48 -26.50 10.61 -9.97
N ILE A 49 -27.23 9.76 -9.25
CA ILE A 49 -28.07 8.71 -9.86
C ILE A 49 -29.09 9.34 -10.82
N GLN A 50 -29.70 10.46 -10.42
CA GLN A 50 -30.60 11.22 -11.29
C GLN A 50 -29.89 11.74 -12.55
N GLY A 51 -28.61 12.14 -12.44
CA GLY A 51 -27.77 12.51 -13.58
C GLY A 51 -27.62 11.37 -14.58
N ILE A 52 -27.44 10.13 -14.12
CA ILE A 52 -27.40 8.94 -14.96
C ILE A 52 -28.76 8.67 -15.62
N GLN A 53 -29.88 8.79 -14.89
CA GLN A 53 -31.22 8.64 -15.48
C GLN A 53 -31.49 9.68 -16.57
N ASN A 54 -31.14 10.94 -16.29
CA ASN A 54 -31.26 12.03 -17.25
C ASN A 54 -30.40 11.79 -18.50
N TRP A 55 -29.28 11.07 -18.39
CA TRP A 55 -28.49 10.65 -19.54
C TRP A 55 -29.16 9.55 -20.35
N LYS A 56 -29.68 8.51 -19.69
CA LYS A 56 -30.41 7.42 -20.38
C LYS A 56 -31.57 7.93 -21.22
N ASN A 57 -32.28 8.94 -20.72
CA ASN A 57 -33.45 9.51 -21.40
C ASN A 57 -33.09 10.44 -22.57
N ARG A 58 -31.80 10.73 -22.82
CA ARG A 58 -31.37 11.59 -23.92
C ARG A 58 -31.16 10.80 -25.20
N LYS A 59 -31.96 11.12 -26.21
CA LYS A 59 -31.82 10.61 -27.59
C LYS A 59 -30.47 10.96 -28.22
N GLN A 60 -29.88 12.10 -27.84
CA GLN A 60 -28.57 12.54 -28.33
C GLN A 60 -27.78 13.29 -27.26
N LEU A 61 -26.53 12.90 -27.05
CA LEU A 61 -25.60 13.64 -26.20
C LEU A 61 -24.87 14.73 -27.01
N ARG A 62 -24.70 15.90 -26.38
CA ARG A 62 -23.96 17.04 -26.94
C ARG A 62 -22.50 16.99 -26.49
N PRO A 63 -21.55 17.58 -27.22
CA PRO A 63 -20.13 17.63 -26.84
C PRO A 63 -19.90 18.11 -25.40
N GLY A 64 -20.66 19.13 -24.95
CA GLY A 64 -20.57 19.64 -23.58
C GLY A 64 -20.93 18.62 -22.49
N HIS A 65 -21.79 17.62 -22.78
CA HIS A 65 -22.07 16.53 -21.84
C HIS A 65 -20.85 15.62 -21.68
N ILE A 66 -20.15 15.31 -22.76
CA ILE A 66 -18.93 14.49 -22.74
C ILE A 66 -17.80 15.23 -22.03
N ALA A 67 -17.62 16.53 -22.31
CA ALA A 67 -16.63 17.37 -21.62
C ALA A 67 -16.91 17.43 -20.10
N ARG A 68 -18.17 17.63 -19.72
CA ARG A 68 -18.58 17.62 -18.30
C ARG A 68 -18.32 16.26 -17.66
N LEU A 69 -18.65 15.16 -18.34
CA LEU A 69 -18.41 13.81 -17.85
C LEU A 69 -16.91 13.57 -17.61
N ALA A 70 -16.06 13.94 -18.56
CA ALA A 70 -14.61 13.81 -18.43
C ALA A 70 -14.10 14.59 -17.20
N HIS A 71 -14.58 15.82 -17.01
CA HIS A 71 -14.23 16.64 -15.86
C HIS A 71 -14.71 16.03 -14.54
N THR A 72 -15.98 15.60 -14.43
CA THR A 72 -16.52 15.03 -13.19
C THR A 72 -15.89 13.69 -12.85
N ALA A 73 -15.64 12.84 -13.85
CA ALA A 73 -14.98 11.55 -13.65
C ALA A 73 -13.52 11.74 -13.20
N THR A 74 -12.80 12.72 -13.74
CA THR A 74 -11.44 13.05 -13.29
C THR A 74 -11.44 13.52 -11.83
N LYS A 75 -12.37 14.41 -11.48
CA LYS A 75 -12.52 14.90 -10.09
C LYS A 75 -12.91 13.77 -9.13
N ALA A 76 -13.82 12.90 -9.53
CA ALA A 76 -14.24 11.74 -8.74
C ALA A 76 -13.10 10.74 -8.55
N GLY A 77 -12.36 10.44 -9.61
CA GLY A 77 -11.18 9.57 -9.54
C GLY A 77 -10.11 10.13 -8.60
N ALA A 78 -9.83 11.44 -8.66
CA ALA A 78 -8.90 12.08 -7.74
C ALA A 78 -9.39 11.99 -6.28
N ALA A 79 -10.68 12.21 -6.02
CA ALA A 79 -11.24 12.12 -4.67
C ALA A 79 -11.27 10.67 -4.14
N ASP A 80 -11.59 9.70 -4.99
CA ASP A 80 -11.56 8.26 -4.66
C ASP A 80 -10.13 7.84 -4.30
N PHE A 81 -9.16 8.23 -5.13
CA PHE A 81 -7.74 8.01 -4.87
C PHE A 81 -7.30 8.64 -3.55
N GLN A 82 -7.62 9.92 -3.29
CA GLN A 82 -7.26 10.58 -2.03
C GLN A 82 -7.81 9.87 -0.78
N ARG A 83 -8.98 9.23 -0.88
CA ARG A 83 -9.61 8.50 0.23
C ARG A 83 -9.07 7.09 0.44
N SER A 84 -8.57 6.46 -0.63
CA SER A 84 -8.14 5.05 -0.64
C SER A 84 -6.64 4.86 -0.82
N ALA A 85 -5.90 5.96 -1.02
CA ALA A 85 -4.47 5.95 -1.27
C ALA A 85 -3.66 5.32 -0.13
N ILE A 86 -4.14 5.46 1.11
CA ILE A 86 -3.55 4.88 2.31
C ILE A 86 -4.69 4.34 3.17
N ARG A 87 -4.62 3.07 3.52
CA ARG A 87 -5.60 2.39 4.36
C ARG A 87 -4.89 1.65 5.50
N PRO A 88 -5.18 1.95 6.78
CA PRO A 88 -4.69 1.16 7.89
C PRO A 88 -5.23 -0.26 7.82
N LEU A 89 -4.34 -1.25 7.91
CA LEU A 89 -4.71 -2.66 8.05
C LEU A 89 -4.73 -3.05 9.52
N VAL A 90 -3.70 -2.63 10.25
CA VAL A 90 -3.58 -2.81 11.69
C VAL A 90 -2.63 -1.76 12.26
N GLU A 91 -2.88 -1.35 13.50
CA GLU A 91 -2.08 -0.34 14.19
C GLU A 91 -1.71 -0.82 15.59
N PHE A 92 -0.43 -0.71 15.94
CA PHE A 92 0.14 -1.11 17.23
C PHE A 92 -0.24 -2.54 17.65
N PHE A 93 -0.25 -3.47 16.70
CA PHE A 93 -0.50 -4.88 16.98
C PHE A 93 0.66 -5.45 17.79
N GLU A 94 0.37 -6.10 18.91
CA GLU A 94 1.37 -6.73 19.76
C GLU A 94 1.97 -7.96 19.08
N ILE A 95 3.29 -7.99 19.02
CA ILE A 95 4.02 -9.08 18.38
C ILE A 95 4.02 -10.29 19.33
N GLU A 96 3.34 -11.34 18.88
CA GLU A 96 3.37 -12.68 19.48
C GLU A 96 4.39 -13.53 18.75
N CYS A 97 5.68 -13.26 18.98
CA CYS A 97 6.78 -13.92 18.30
C CYS A 97 6.65 -15.45 18.37
N SER A 98 6.52 -16.09 17.22
CA SER A 98 6.38 -17.54 17.10
C SER A 98 7.49 -18.11 16.22
N ASP A 99 7.89 -19.36 16.49
CA ASP A 99 8.81 -20.07 15.62
C ASP A 99 8.14 -20.31 14.26
N SER A 100 8.84 -20.03 13.17
CA SER A 100 8.39 -20.43 11.84
C SER A 100 8.26 -21.95 11.74
N ARG A 101 7.52 -22.46 10.76
CA ARG A 101 7.24 -23.89 10.54
C ARG A 101 8.45 -24.83 10.55
N PHE A 102 9.66 -24.33 10.35
CA PHE A 102 10.91 -25.10 10.36
C PHE A 102 11.90 -24.68 11.46
N GLY A 103 11.51 -23.77 12.37
CA GLY A 103 12.34 -23.33 13.51
C GLY A 103 13.59 -22.53 13.15
N VAL A 104 13.70 -22.05 11.89
CA VAL A 104 14.89 -21.32 11.41
C VAL A 104 14.73 -19.80 11.56
N ASN A 105 13.50 -19.31 11.46
CA ASN A 105 13.15 -17.89 11.56
C ASN A 105 11.97 -17.70 12.53
N TYR A 106 11.72 -16.45 12.91
CA TYR A 106 10.56 -16.04 13.70
C TYR A 106 9.48 -15.43 12.81
N GLU A 107 8.22 -15.72 13.10
CA GLU A 107 7.07 -15.01 12.53
C GLU A 107 6.59 -13.93 13.51
N ILE A 108 6.06 -12.83 12.97
CA ILE A 108 5.56 -11.69 13.79
C ILE A 108 4.31 -12.06 14.62
N PHE A 109 3.58 -13.09 14.21
CA PHE A 109 2.52 -13.76 14.98
C PHE A 109 2.18 -15.09 14.33
N ASP A 110 1.56 -16.02 15.08
CA ASP A 110 0.94 -17.22 14.50
C ASP A 110 -0.55 -17.01 14.22
N SER A 111 -1.00 -17.47 13.06
CA SER A 111 -2.42 -17.53 12.71
C SER A 111 -3.16 -18.68 13.41
N ARG A 112 -2.43 -19.59 14.06
CA ARG A 112 -2.95 -20.76 14.77
C ARG A 112 -2.66 -20.71 16.26
N ASP A 113 -3.48 -21.42 17.03
CA ASP A 113 -3.24 -21.63 18.46
C ASP A 113 -2.35 -22.85 18.73
N GLU A 114 -2.07 -23.10 20.01
CA GLU A 114 -1.24 -24.23 20.47
C GLU A 114 -1.83 -25.60 20.09
N ARG A 115 -3.13 -25.67 19.79
CA ARG A 115 -3.82 -26.89 19.38
C ARG A 115 -3.82 -27.05 17.85
N GLY A 116 -3.28 -26.08 17.12
CA GLY A 116 -3.23 -26.06 15.67
C GLY A 116 -4.52 -25.55 15.01
N GLU A 117 -5.45 -24.99 15.78
CA GLU A 117 -6.70 -24.42 15.28
C GLU A 117 -6.49 -22.98 14.83
N ASP A 118 -7.20 -22.56 13.78
CA ASP A 118 -7.07 -21.21 13.25
C ASP A 118 -7.68 -20.18 14.22
N ARG A 119 -6.91 -19.13 14.55
CA ARG A 119 -7.37 -17.96 15.30
C ARG A 119 -8.04 -17.00 14.31
N PRO A 120 -9.37 -16.78 14.34
CA PRO A 120 -10.07 -16.08 13.26
C PRO A 120 -9.53 -14.67 12.97
N TYR A 121 -9.21 -13.91 14.01
CA TYR A 121 -8.64 -12.57 13.85
C TYR A 121 -7.25 -12.60 13.22
N HIS A 122 -6.36 -13.49 13.67
CA HIS A 122 -4.98 -13.55 13.19
C HIS A 122 -4.92 -14.11 11.77
N SER A 123 -5.74 -15.12 11.48
CA SER A 123 -5.91 -15.67 10.14
C SER A 123 -6.38 -14.58 9.16
N GLY A 124 -7.44 -13.84 9.52
CA GLY A 124 -7.92 -12.73 8.70
C GLY A 124 -6.89 -11.60 8.52
N LEU A 125 -6.16 -11.23 9.58
CA LEU A 125 -5.09 -10.24 9.49
C LEU A 125 -3.93 -10.72 8.60
N ARG A 126 -3.54 -11.99 8.72
CA ARG A 126 -2.52 -12.60 7.87
C ARG A 126 -2.93 -12.55 6.40
N ASP A 127 -4.16 -12.92 6.09
CA ASP A 127 -4.69 -12.89 4.72
C ASP A 127 -4.70 -11.47 4.15
N GLU A 128 -5.10 -10.49 4.96
CA GLU A 128 -5.07 -9.08 4.58
C GLU A 128 -3.64 -8.59 4.31
N LEU A 129 -2.67 -8.98 5.16
CA LEU A 129 -1.26 -8.65 4.99
C LEU A 129 -0.60 -9.38 3.81
N ASP A 130 -1.01 -10.62 3.49
CA ASP A 130 -0.46 -11.39 2.38
C ASP A 130 -1.05 -10.96 1.02
N SER A 131 -2.22 -10.33 1.02
CA SER A 131 -2.85 -9.77 -0.18
C SER A 131 -2.51 -8.30 -0.46
N SER A 132 -1.92 -7.60 0.51
CA SER A 132 -1.67 -6.15 0.45
C SER A 132 -0.21 -5.77 0.19
N HIS A 133 -0.03 -4.63 -0.49
CA HIS A 133 1.24 -3.92 -0.62
C HIS A 133 1.16 -2.57 0.11
N GLY A 134 2.29 -2.07 0.61
CA GLY A 134 2.29 -0.78 1.27
C GLY A 134 3.50 -0.53 2.16
N VAL A 135 3.27 0.07 3.32
CA VAL A 135 4.32 0.42 4.28
C VAL A 135 4.00 -0.14 5.66
N TYR A 136 5.03 -0.35 6.46
CA TYR A 136 4.90 -0.88 7.81
C TYR A 136 5.92 -0.23 8.75
N LEU A 137 5.60 -0.25 10.03
CA LEU A 137 6.47 0.21 11.11
C LEU A 137 6.58 -0.85 12.19
N PHE A 138 7.77 -0.98 12.78
CA PHE A 138 7.98 -1.71 14.03
C PHE A 138 8.28 -0.72 15.15
N PHE A 139 7.79 -1.04 16.34
CA PHE A 139 7.92 -0.21 17.53
C PHE A 139 8.53 -1.01 18.69
N ASP A 140 9.26 -0.34 19.57
CA ASP A 140 9.70 -0.92 20.84
C ASP A 140 8.54 -1.03 21.85
N SER A 141 8.83 -1.54 23.05
CA SER A 141 7.83 -1.67 24.13
C SER A 141 7.29 -0.35 24.68
N ARG A 142 7.91 0.80 24.36
CA ARG A 142 7.45 2.14 24.72
C ARG A 142 6.60 2.78 23.61
N GLY A 143 6.41 2.07 22.49
CA GLY A 143 5.72 2.59 21.31
C GLY A 143 6.59 3.52 20.46
N GLN A 144 7.91 3.56 20.66
CA GLN A 144 8.81 4.33 19.81
C GLN A 144 9.05 3.58 18.50
N ALA A 145 8.89 4.25 17.36
CA ALA A 145 9.19 3.66 16.06
C ALA A 145 10.70 3.38 15.96
N ILE A 146 11.05 2.12 15.70
CA ILE A 146 12.45 1.67 15.58
C ILE A 146 12.80 1.27 14.15
N TYR A 147 11.80 1.01 13.30
CA TYR A 147 12.00 0.68 11.91
C TYR A 147 10.78 1.04 11.06
N ALA A 148 11.01 1.55 9.86
CA ALA A 148 9.98 1.71 8.84
C ALA A 148 10.42 0.97 7.56
N GLY A 149 9.49 0.30 6.89
CA GLY A 149 9.78 -0.40 5.65
C GLY A 149 8.63 -0.34 4.66
N LYS A 150 8.89 -0.83 3.45
CA LYS A 150 7.92 -0.94 2.37
C LYS A 150 7.86 -2.34 1.79
N ALA A 151 6.68 -2.72 1.33
CA ALA A 151 6.42 -3.96 0.62
C ALA A 151 5.74 -3.63 -0.72
N LYS A 152 6.49 -3.75 -1.82
CA LYS A 152 6.03 -3.43 -3.18
C LYS A 152 6.21 -4.58 -4.17
N ARG A 153 7.27 -5.36 -4.02
CA ARG A 153 7.58 -6.53 -4.87
C ARG A 153 6.99 -7.83 -4.33
N GLN A 154 6.68 -7.83 -3.04
CA GLN A 154 6.07 -8.93 -2.31
C GLN A 154 5.11 -8.35 -1.29
N SER A 155 4.24 -9.21 -0.75
CA SER A 155 3.23 -8.83 0.23
C SER A 155 3.83 -8.24 1.50
N LEU A 156 3.02 -7.45 2.22
CA LEU A 156 3.38 -6.93 3.54
C LEU A 156 3.78 -8.07 4.48
N TRP A 157 3.00 -9.16 4.51
CA TRP A 157 3.31 -10.33 5.32
C TRP A 157 4.73 -10.87 5.08
N ARG A 158 5.11 -11.10 3.82
CA ARG A 158 6.41 -11.66 3.47
C ARG A 158 7.56 -10.71 3.77
N GLU A 159 7.44 -9.44 3.39
CA GLU A 159 8.51 -8.47 3.65
C GLU A 159 8.69 -8.18 5.13
N MET A 160 7.61 -8.05 5.90
CA MET A 160 7.68 -7.79 7.33
C MET A 160 8.40 -8.92 8.06
N ASN A 161 8.05 -10.18 7.80
CA ASN A 161 8.73 -11.34 8.39
C ASN A 161 10.21 -11.42 7.95
N LEU A 162 10.52 -11.10 6.69
CA LEU A 162 11.92 -11.03 6.23
C LEU A 162 12.70 -9.92 6.94
N ALA A 163 12.09 -8.75 7.12
CA ALA A 163 12.69 -7.63 7.82
C ALA A 163 12.86 -7.89 9.33
N PHE A 164 11.94 -8.64 9.92
CA PHE A 164 11.92 -9.03 11.33
C PHE A 164 13.14 -9.88 11.72
N ASN A 165 13.55 -10.77 10.82
CA ASN A 165 14.69 -11.69 11.00
C ASN A 165 16.03 -11.17 10.47
N ARG A 166 16.03 -10.08 9.70
CA ARG A 166 17.24 -9.62 9.01
C ARG A 166 18.31 -9.13 9.98
N GLU A 167 19.54 -9.59 9.80
CA GLU A 167 20.71 -9.03 10.46
C GLU A 167 21.01 -7.62 9.94
N ARG A 168 21.10 -6.66 10.86
CA ARG A 168 21.28 -5.24 10.53
C ARG A 168 22.67 -4.72 10.88
N GLY A 169 23.64 -5.60 11.12
CA GLY A 169 25.04 -5.22 11.33
C GLY A 169 25.19 -4.18 12.42
N THR A 170 26.12 -3.23 12.26
CA THR A 170 26.45 -2.21 13.27
C THR A 170 25.39 -1.12 13.45
N VAL A 171 24.34 -1.08 12.62
CA VAL A 171 23.31 -0.02 12.69
C VAL A 171 22.30 -0.29 13.80
N GLN A 172 22.14 -1.55 14.19
CA GLN A 172 21.24 -1.96 15.26
C GLN A 172 22.01 -2.70 16.33
N THR A 173 22.44 -1.96 17.35
CA THR A 173 23.10 -2.52 18.52
C THR A 173 22.41 -2.09 19.79
N ILE A 174 22.35 -2.98 20.78
CA ILE A 174 21.92 -2.65 22.14
C ILE A 174 23.06 -2.89 23.12
N LYS A 175 23.09 -2.08 24.18
CA LYS A 175 24.00 -2.29 25.31
C LYS A 175 23.52 -3.50 26.10
N ARG A 176 24.31 -4.58 26.07
CA ARG A 176 24.01 -5.83 26.77
C ARG A 176 25.24 -6.37 27.49
N VAL A 177 24.93 -7.18 28.49
CA VAL A 177 25.91 -7.97 29.22
C VAL A 177 25.75 -9.43 28.82
N ASN A 178 26.85 -10.13 28.60
CA ASN A 178 26.81 -11.57 28.33
C ASN A 178 26.56 -12.34 29.64
N HIS A 179 25.39 -12.96 29.75
CA HIS A 179 25.04 -13.84 30.86
C HIS A 179 25.34 -15.31 30.48
N PRO A 180 25.97 -16.11 31.38
CA PRO A 180 26.23 -17.52 31.08
C PRO A 180 24.94 -18.30 30.79
N LEU A 181 24.86 -18.93 29.62
CA LEU A 181 23.76 -19.85 29.25
C LEU A 181 24.00 -21.28 29.73
N LYS A 182 25.26 -21.61 30.05
CA LYS A 182 25.66 -22.93 30.57
C LYS A 182 25.56 -22.96 32.10
N ARG A 183 25.53 -24.16 32.67
CA ARG A 183 25.55 -24.38 34.12
C ARG A 183 26.82 -23.76 34.73
N ALA A 184 26.66 -22.60 35.33
CA ALA A 184 27.73 -21.83 35.98
C ALA A 184 27.19 -21.31 37.32
N SER A 185 28.06 -21.24 38.32
CA SER A 185 27.70 -20.64 39.60
C SER A 185 27.39 -19.16 39.42
N TYR A 186 26.32 -18.70 40.06
CA TYR A 186 26.00 -17.29 40.15
C TYR A 186 27.14 -16.53 40.84
N ARG A 187 27.44 -15.34 40.34
CA ARG A 187 28.41 -14.41 40.94
C ARG A 187 27.86 -13.00 40.87
N THR A 188 27.94 -12.29 41.99
CA THR A 188 27.50 -10.90 42.11
C THR A 188 28.41 -9.96 41.32
N SER A 189 27.99 -8.70 41.16
CA SER A 189 28.81 -7.69 40.47
C SER A 189 30.11 -7.40 41.20
N ASP A 190 30.14 -7.51 42.53
CA ASP A 190 31.36 -7.32 43.35
C ASP A 190 32.37 -8.44 43.13
N GLU A 191 31.90 -9.68 42.94
CA GLU A 191 32.75 -10.85 42.67
C GLU A 191 33.22 -10.92 41.21
N LYS A 192 32.35 -10.50 40.27
CA LYS A 192 32.64 -10.48 38.84
C LYS A 192 31.81 -9.41 38.13
N ALA A 193 32.40 -8.24 37.97
CA ALA A 193 31.86 -7.19 37.11
C ALA A 193 31.84 -7.68 35.66
N ARG A 194 30.66 -7.69 35.04
CA ARG A 194 30.50 -8.07 33.64
C ARG A 194 30.47 -6.80 32.79
N GLN A 195 31.27 -6.78 31.72
CA GLN A 195 31.36 -5.61 30.85
C GLN A 195 30.07 -5.42 30.04
N ILE A 196 29.59 -4.18 30.01
CA ILE A 196 28.50 -3.76 29.12
C ILE A 196 29.10 -3.51 27.74
N THR A 197 28.59 -4.22 26.73
CA THR A 197 29.09 -4.16 25.34
C THR A 197 27.94 -3.93 24.37
N ASP A 198 28.26 -3.37 23.19
CA ASP A 198 27.30 -3.31 22.10
C ASP A 198 27.13 -4.69 21.47
N GLN A 199 25.90 -5.17 21.41
CA GLN A 199 25.54 -6.42 20.75
C GLN A 199 24.57 -6.13 19.62
N GLN A 200 24.85 -6.69 18.44
CA GLN A 200 23.92 -6.62 17.31
C GLN A 200 22.70 -7.46 17.61
N VAL A 201 21.52 -6.89 17.36
CA VAL A 201 20.26 -7.60 17.54
C VAL A 201 19.37 -7.43 16.31
N PRO A 202 18.61 -8.47 15.91
CA PRO A 202 17.56 -8.36 14.91
C PRO A 202 16.30 -7.69 15.49
N LEU A 203 15.32 -7.39 14.64
CA LEU A 203 14.08 -6.74 15.09
C LEU A 203 13.25 -7.65 15.99
N TRP A 204 13.28 -8.97 15.80
CA TRP A 204 12.53 -9.89 16.66
C TRP A 204 12.89 -9.86 18.14
N GLU A 205 14.10 -9.40 18.48
CA GLU A 205 14.52 -9.25 19.87
C GLU A 205 14.03 -7.95 20.53
N ILE A 206 13.73 -6.91 19.75
CA ILE A 206 13.50 -5.56 20.29
C ILE A 206 12.14 -4.95 19.91
N ALA A 207 11.51 -5.44 18.85
CA ALA A 207 10.21 -4.98 18.41
C ALA A 207 9.12 -5.63 19.29
N ARG A 208 8.21 -4.80 19.77
CA ARG A 208 7.06 -5.22 20.57
C ARG A 208 5.73 -5.04 19.85
N TYR A 209 5.63 -4.02 18.99
CA TYR A 209 4.42 -3.76 18.21
C TYR A 209 4.75 -3.53 16.74
N PHE A 210 3.74 -3.69 15.87
CA PHE A 210 3.82 -3.22 14.49
C PHE A 210 2.54 -2.54 14.03
N SER A 211 2.67 -1.67 13.03
CA SER A 211 1.56 -1.11 12.27
C SER A 211 1.80 -1.35 10.78
N ALA A 212 0.73 -1.63 10.04
CA ALA A 212 0.81 -1.87 8.61
C ALA A 212 -0.32 -1.13 7.88
N TYR A 213 0.04 -0.53 6.75
CA TYR A 213 -0.86 0.28 5.94
C TYR A 213 -0.76 -0.20 4.50
N GLU A 214 -1.91 -0.53 3.90
CA GLU A 214 -1.99 -0.66 2.46
C GLU A 214 -1.81 0.73 1.85
N VAL A 215 -0.96 0.83 0.84
CA VAL A 215 -0.70 2.09 0.15
C VAL A 215 -0.77 1.83 -1.34
N ALA A 216 -1.45 2.72 -2.07
CA ALA A 216 -1.52 2.64 -3.52
C ALA A 216 -0.10 2.56 -4.13
N ASP A 217 0.13 1.61 -5.04
CA ASP A 217 1.47 1.25 -5.56
C ASP A 217 2.35 2.44 -5.99
N GLY A 218 1.72 3.48 -6.56
CA GLY A 218 2.39 4.70 -7.01
C GLY A 218 2.92 5.59 -5.89
N LEU A 219 2.46 5.40 -4.66
CA LEU A 219 2.82 6.21 -3.49
C LEU A 219 3.70 5.47 -2.47
N ILE A 220 3.84 4.15 -2.56
CA ILE A 220 4.55 3.34 -1.56
C ILE A 220 5.96 3.90 -1.28
N GLU A 221 6.72 4.20 -2.33
CA GLU A 221 8.09 4.72 -2.21
C GLU A 221 8.13 6.13 -1.61
N ASP A 222 7.17 6.99 -1.97
CA ASP A 222 7.10 8.35 -1.47
C ASP A 222 6.68 8.39 0.01
N VAL A 223 5.74 7.53 0.41
CA VAL A 223 5.30 7.42 1.82
C VAL A 223 6.41 6.85 2.69
N GLU A 224 7.09 5.78 2.25
CA GLU A 224 8.24 5.26 2.99
C GLU A 224 9.37 6.29 3.08
N ALA A 225 9.69 6.97 1.98
CA ALA A 225 10.66 8.06 1.97
C ALA A 225 10.30 9.20 2.94
N LEU A 226 9.01 9.52 3.07
CA LEU A 226 8.51 10.46 4.07
C LEU A 226 8.72 9.94 5.49
N LEU A 227 8.27 8.71 5.79
CA LEU A 227 8.40 8.11 7.13
C LEU A 227 9.86 8.04 7.58
N VAL A 228 10.76 7.56 6.71
CA VAL A 228 12.18 7.44 7.03
C VAL A 228 12.82 8.80 7.33
N ARG A 229 12.33 9.89 6.72
CA ARG A 229 12.78 11.27 7.01
C ARG A 229 12.13 11.87 8.26
N SER A 230 10.85 11.58 8.49
CA SER A 230 10.12 12.10 9.65
C SER A 230 10.68 11.58 10.98
N PHE A 231 11.21 10.36 10.97
CA PHE A 231 11.86 9.72 12.12
C PHE A 231 13.38 9.68 11.95
N ALA A 232 13.96 10.74 11.38
CA ALA A 232 15.40 10.84 11.18
C ALA A 232 16.13 10.68 12.53
N ASN A 233 17.12 9.78 12.55
CA ASN A 233 17.91 9.37 13.73
C ASN A 233 17.22 8.40 14.72
N ASP A 234 15.90 8.20 14.63
CA ASP A 234 15.19 7.23 15.49
C ASP A 234 15.11 5.85 14.83
N LEU A 235 15.00 5.81 13.49
CA LEU A 235 14.87 4.55 12.78
C LEU A 235 16.22 3.89 12.49
N LEU A 236 16.22 2.57 12.60
CA LEU A 236 17.37 1.69 12.32
C LEU A 236 17.55 1.41 10.81
N ASN A 237 17.00 2.27 9.96
CA ASN A 237 17.05 2.15 8.51
C ASN A 237 18.48 2.45 8.02
N LYS A 238 19.12 1.47 7.38
CA LYS A 238 20.47 1.64 6.78
C LYS A 238 20.50 2.62 5.60
N ARG A 239 19.36 2.86 4.95
CA ARG A 239 19.27 3.61 3.69
C ARG A 239 18.14 4.62 3.77
N MET A 240 18.46 5.83 3.31
CA MET A 240 17.48 6.89 3.06
C MET A 240 16.89 6.70 1.67
N GLU A 241 15.62 6.33 1.61
CA GLU A 241 14.89 6.13 0.35
C GLU A 241 14.53 7.48 -0.29
N ARG A 242 14.21 7.52 -1.59
CA ARG A 242 14.08 8.77 -2.35
C ARG A 242 12.70 8.89 -2.98
N PHE A 243 12.17 10.12 -3.05
CA PHE A 243 10.92 10.40 -3.75
C PHE A 243 11.04 10.13 -5.26
N THR A 244 10.01 9.50 -5.82
CA THR A 244 9.98 8.98 -7.20
C THR A 244 10.05 10.08 -8.27
N ARG A 245 9.50 11.27 -8.02
CA ARG A 245 9.29 12.31 -9.04
C ARG A 245 10.48 13.22 -9.36
N HIS A 246 11.59 13.15 -8.65
CA HIS A 246 12.70 14.10 -8.84
C HIS A 246 13.68 13.78 -9.99
N ARG A 247 13.35 12.88 -10.93
CA ARG A 247 14.29 12.52 -12.02
C ARG A 247 13.79 12.62 -13.46
N ASN A 248 12.49 12.83 -13.72
CA ASN A 248 12.00 12.98 -15.10
C ASN A 248 11.95 14.44 -15.56
N ASN A 249 13.06 15.16 -15.41
CA ASN A 249 13.38 16.39 -16.12
C ASN A 249 14.91 16.49 -16.19
N GLY A 250 15.50 15.77 -17.13
CA GLY A 250 16.96 15.73 -17.27
C GLY A 250 17.44 14.62 -18.19
N LYS A 251 16.94 14.61 -19.43
CA LYS A 251 17.64 14.26 -20.67
C LYS A 251 16.68 14.41 -21.85
#